data_AF-A0A0Q5TI03-F1
#
_entry.id   AF-A0A0Q5TI03-F1
#
_cell.length_a   1.000
_cell.length_b   1.000
_cell.length_c   1.000
_cell.angle_alpha   90.00
_cell.angle_beta   90.00
_cell.angle_gamma   90.00
#
_symmetry.space_group_name_H-M   'P 1'
#
loop_
_entity.id
_entity.type
_entity.pdbx_description
1 polymer ?
#
loop_
_entity_poly.entity_id
_entity_poly.type
_entity_poly.pdbx_seq_one_letter_code
_entity_poly.pdbx_strand_id
1 'polypeptide(L)'
;MITQILQSIFFRNAKGKAGRYARNSGKLFELAKDVMSKLQRVGVRENMAEFTLSVQTLIRMVRAYASGEYRSLPWKSLLSIVAVLIYFVSPIDLIPDFLPFVGVTDDVALVVWLVKTLGDDVRKFGEWEKRGKSINIG
;
A
#
# COMPACT_ATOMS: atom_id res chain seq x y z
N MET A 1 -6.39 16.85 -12.59
CA MET A 1 -5.20 17.59 -12.10
C MET A 1 -4.46 16.83 -11.00
N ILE A 2 -5.11 16.43 -9.90
CA ILE A 2 -4.49 15.61 -8.82
C ILE A 2 -3.91 14.29 -9.37
N THR A 3 -4.63 13.59 -10.24
CA THR A 3 -4.20 12.34 -10.87
C THR A 3 -2.89 12.45 -11.67
N GLN A 4 -2.63 13.58 -12.33
CA GLN A 4 -1.38 13.78 -13.08
C GLN A 4 -0.20 14.12 -12.16
N ILE A 5 -0.44 14.89 -11.09
CA ILE A 5 0.56 15.20 -10.08
C ILE A 5 0.97 13.93 -9.34
N LEU A 6 -0.01 13.13 -8.91
CA LEU A 6 0.24 11.84 -8.26
C LEU A 6 1.05 10.91 -9.16
N GLN A 7 0.65 10.71 -10.42
CA GLN A 7 1.47 9.90 -11.34
C GLN A 7 2.88 10.49 -11.55
N SER A 8 3.05 11.80 -11.68
CA SER A 8 4.40 12.37 -11.84
C SER A 8 5.32 12.17 -10.60
N ILE A 9 4.75 12.25 -9.39
CA ILE A 9 5.46 12.04 -8.12
C ILE A 9 5.75 10.55 -7.89
N PHE A 10 4.79 9.66 -8.17
CA PHE A 10 4.96 8.21 -8.03
C PHE A 10 5.96 7.64 -9.05
N PHE A 11 6.01 8.16 -10.28
CA PHE A 11 6.87 7.62 -11.34
C PHE A 11 8.33 8.11 -11.25
N ARG A 12 8.59 9.30 -10.68
CA ARG A 12 9.96 9.81 -10.53
C ARG A 12 10.76 9.15 -9.40
N ASN A 13 10.09 8.51 -8.43
CA ASN A 13 10.71 8.16 -7.15
C ASN A 13 11.25 6.72 -6.99
N ALA A 14 11.59 6.04 -8.09
CA ALA A 14 12.29 4.74 -8.02
C ALA A 14 13.65 4.80 -7.26
N LYS A 15 14.20 6.01 -7.06
CA LYS A 15 15.40 6.29 -6.25
C LYS A 15 15.11 6.84 -4.83
N GLY A 16 13.85 7.15 -4.50
CA GLY A 16 13.43 7.74 -3.23
C GLY A 16 13.20 6.74 -2.09
N LYS A 17 12.55 7.17 -1.00
CA LYS A 17 12.25 6.33 0.20
C LYS A 17 11.51 5.05 -0.19
N ALA A 18 10.49 5.14 -1.06
CA ALA A 18 9.73 3.98 -1.55
C ALA A 18 10.61 2.96 -2.30
N GLY A 19 11.54 3.42 -3.14
CA GLY A 19 12.51 2.54 -3.82
C GLY A 19 13.44 1.80 -2.85
N ARG A 20 13.85 2.46 -1.75
CA ARG A 20 14.67 1.82 -0.70
C ARG A 20 13.89 0.76 0.08
N TYR A 21 12.61 1.02 0.38
CA TYR A 21 11.74 0.03 1.02
C TYR A 21 11.48 -1.15 0.10
N ALA A 22 11.07 -0.91 -1.15
CA ALA A 22 10.75 -1.95 -2.13
C ALA A 22 11.92 -2.91 -2.44
N ARG A 23 13.18 -2.48 -2.23
CA ARG A 23 14.39 -3.30 -2.41
C ARG A 23 14.83 -4.04 -1.15
N ASN A 24 14.22 -3.79 0.00
CA ASN A 24 14.62 -4.38 1.29
C ASN A 24 13.43 -5.06 1.96
N SER A 25 13.48 -6.39 2.05
CA SER A 25 12.40 -7.19 2.65
C SER A 25 12.13 -6.83 4.11
N GLY A 26 13.17 -6.56 4.90
CA GLY A 26 13.04 -6.12 6.30
C GLY A 26 12.22 -4.83 6.42
N LYS A 27 12.53 -3.82 5.59
CA LYS A 27 11.78 -2.55 5.55
C LYS A 27 10.34 -2.72 5.08
N LEU A 28 10.08 -3.66 4.17
CA LEU A 28 8.70 -3.98 3.78
C LEU A 28 7.89 -4.60 4.92
N PHE A 29 8.50 -5.49 5.71
CA PHE A 29 7.86 -6.05 6.90
C PHE A 29 7.63 -5.01 7.99
N GLU A 30 8.61 -4.14 8.23
CA GLU A 30 8.49 -3.01 9.16
C GLU A 30 7.34 -2.09 8.75
N LEU A 31 7.28 -1.68 7.48
CA LEU A 31 6.19 -0.87 6.96
C LEU A 31 4.83 -1.57 7.15
N ALA A 32 4.73 -2.85 6.81
CA ALA A 32 3.50 -3.61 7.00
C ALA A 32 3.04 -3.65 8.47
N LYS A 33 3.98 -3.77 9.41
CA LYS A 33 3.72 -3.74 10.85
C LYS A 33 3.22 -2.36 11.29
N ASP A 34 3.89 -1.29 10.87
CA ASP A 34 3.54 0.09 11.24
C ASP A 34 2.15 0.48 10.71
N VAL A 35 1.84 0.11 9.47
CA VAL A 35 0.51 0.32 8.87
C VAL A 35 -0.54 -0.41 9.71
N MET A 36 -0.31 -1.67 10.08
CA MET A 36 -1.26 -2.44 10.88
C MET A 36 -1.48 -1.82 12.26
N SER A 37 -0.42 -1.40 12.94
CA SER A 37 -0.51 -0.71 14.24
C SER A 37 -1.26 0.62 14.13
N LYS A 38 -1.05 1.39 13.06
CA LYS A 38 -1.80 2.64 12.83
C LYS A 38 -3.28 2.36 12.54
N LEU A 39 -3.58 1.36 11.70
CA LEU A 39 -4.96 0.97 11.37
C LEU A 39 -5.76 0.59 12.63
N GLN A 40 -5.13 -0.13 13.57
CA GLN A 40 -5.76 -0.48 14.85
C GLN A 40 -6.04 0.74 15.75
N ARG A 41 -5.19 1.76 15.71
CA ARG A 41 -5.35 2.99 16.52
C ARG A 41 -6.42 3.93 15.98
N VAL A 42 -6.63 3.96 14.66
CA VAL A 42 -7.58 4.88 14.01
C VAL A 42 -9.04 4.47 14.29
N GLY A 43 -9.30 3.22 14.68
CA GLY A 43 -10.63 2.71 14.99
C GLY A 43 -11.48 2.54 13.72
N VAL A 44 -11.94 1.33 13.45
CA VAL A 44 -12.81 1.05 12.29
C VAL A 44 -14.18 1.64 12.57
N ARG A 45 -14.45 2.86 12.07
CA ARG A 45 -15.81 3.37 11.96
C ARG A 45 -16.54 2.59 10.85
N GLU A 46 -17.84 2.39 10.99
CA GLU A 46 -18.66 1.57 10.07
C GLU A 46 -18.52 1.99 8.59
N ASN A 47 -18.31 3.29 8.35
CA ASN A 47 -18.07 3.87 7.02
C ASN A 47 -16.64 3.65 6.46
N MET A 48 -15.73 2.98 7.18
CA MET A 48 -14.33 2.74 6.81
C MET A 48 -14.04 1.26 6.50
N ALA A 49 -15.08 0.44 6.30
CA ALA A 49 -14.91 -0.99 6.01
C ALA A 49 -14.14 -1.24 4.69
N GLU A 50 -14.54 -0.57 3.59
CA GLU A 50 -13.85 -0.67 2.29
C GLU A 50 -12.39 -0.23 2.39
N PHE A 51 -12.13 0.84 3.14
CA PHE A 51 -10.77 1.33 3.40
C PHE A 51 -9.93 0.31 4.18
N THR A 52 -10.48 -0.25 5.26
CA THR A 52 -9.80 -1.25 6.09
C THR A 52 -9.45 -2.50 5.27
N LEU A 53 -10.39 -2.99 4.46
CA LEU A 53 -10.16 -4.12 3.55
C LEU A 53 -9.10 -3.81 2.50
N SER A 54 -9.10 -2.58 1.97
CA SER A 54 -8.11 -2.10 1.02
C SER A 54 -6.71 -2.09 1.64
N VAL A 55 -6.54 -1.45 2.80
CA VAL A 55 -5.27 -1.41 3.53
C VAL A 55 -4.77 -2.82 3.85
N GLN A 56 -5.64 -3.69 4.38
CA GLN A 56 -5.27 -5.08 4.68
C GLN A 56 -4.81 -5.85 3.44
N THR A 57 -5.46 -5.64 2.30
CA THR A 57 -5.08 -6.27 1.04
C THR A 57 -3.70 -5.80 0.58
N LEU A 58 -3.43 -4.49 0.64
CA LEU A 58 -2.12 -3.92 0.34
C LEU A 58 -1.01 -4.47 1.26
N ILE A 59 -1.28 -4.60 2.57
CA ILE A 59 -0.35 -5.22 3.52
C ILE A 59 -0.03 -6.67 3.11
N ARG A 60 -1.05 -7.48 2.78
CA ARG A 60 -0.84 -8.89 2.38
C ARG A 60 0.01 -8.97 1.11
N MET A 61 -0.25 -8.13 0.12
CA MET A 61 0.55 -8.06 -1.11
C MET A 61 2.02 -7.73 -0.82
N VAL A 62 2.27 -6.75 0.05
CA VAL A 62 3.64 -6.36 0.43
C VAL A 62 4.36 -7.47 1.19
N ARG A 63 3.69 -8.12 2.14
CA ARG A 63 4.29 -9.22 2.92
C ARG A 63 4.62 -10.42 2.03
N ALA A 64 3.72 -10.82 1.15
CA ALA A 64 3.95 -11.93 0.21
C ALA A 64 5.07 -11.62 -0.79
N TYR A 65 5.20 -10.37 -1.23
CA TYR A 65 6.34 -9.95 -2.04
C TYR A 65 7.65 -10.02 -1.24
N ALA A 66 7.64 -9.49 -0.01
CA ALA A 66 8.79 -9.44 0.87
C ALA A 66 9.31 -10.83 1.29
N SER A 67 8.40 -11.79 1.52
CA SER A 67 8.73 -13.19 1.82
C SER A 67 9.21 -13.98 0.59
N GLY A 68 8.95 -13.48 -0.61
CA GLY A 68 9.28 -14.17 -1.86
C GLY A 68 8.18 -15.09 -2.38
N GLU A 69 7.08 -15.27 -1.63
CA GLU A 69 5.95 -16.13 -2.01
C GLU A 69 5.20 -15.62 -3.25
N TYR A 70 5.14 -14.30 -3.45
CA TYR A 70 4.46 -13.69 -4.59
C TYR A 70 5.33 -12.63 -5.29
N ARG A 71 6.08 -13.05 -6.31
CA ARG A 71 6.94 -12.17 -7.14
C ARG A 71 6.34 -11.76 -8.48
N SER A 72 5.08 -12.10 -8.73
CA SER A 72 4.36 -11.70 -9.96
C SER A 72 3.87 -10.24 -9.93
N LEU A 73 4.04 -9.53 -8.81
CA LEU A 73 3.64 -8.14 -8.68
C LEU A 73 4.57 -7.23 -9.50
N PRO A 74 4.04 -6.43 -10.45
CA PRO A 74 4.87 -5.50 -11.21
C PRO A 74 5.59 -4.51 -10.31
N TRP A 75 6.84 -4.18 -10.67
CA TRP A 75 7.67 -3.27 -9.87
C TRP A 75 7.01 -1.90 -9.64
N LYS A 76 6.31 -1.37 -10.66
CA LYS A 76 5.56 -0.11 -10.56
C LYS A 76 4.43 -0.22 -9.53
N SER A 77 3.71 -1.33 -9.51
CA SER A 77 2.62 -1.58 -8.56
C SER A 77 3.16 -1.68 -7.14
N LEU A 78 4.25 -2.42 -6.93
CA LEU A 78 4.91 -2.48 -5.62
C LEU A 78 5.33 -1.09 -5.12
N LEU A 79 5.96 -0.28 -5.97
CA LEU A 79 6.37 1.09 -5.60
C LEU A 79 5.17 1.96 -5.21
N SER A 80 4.08 1.91 -5.97
CA SER A 80 2.87 2.68 -5.66
C SER A 80 2.25 2.26 -4.33
N ILE A 81 2.18 0.94 -4.06
CA ILE A 81 1.67 0.41 -2.79
C ILE A 81 2.54 0.89 -1.63
N VAL A 82 3.86 0.72 -1.73
CA VAL A 82 4.80 1.12 -0.68
C VAL A 82 4.72 2.62 -0.41
N ALA A 83 4.65 3.45 -1.45
CA ALA A 83 4.56 4.90 -1.29
C ALA A 83 3.26 5.34 -0.60
N VAL A 84 2.11 4.77 -0.99
CA VAL A 84 0.83 5.06 -0.31
C VAL A 84 0.83 4.56 1.13
N LEU A 85 1.39 3.39 1.42
CA LEU A 85 1.49 2.86 2.78
C LEU A 85 2.42 3.70 3.68
N ILE A 86 3.56 4.18 3.15
CA ILE A 86 4.44 5.10 3.88
C ILE A 86 3.69 6.39 4.22
N TYR A 87 3.01 6.97 3.24
CA TYR A 87 2.21 8.17 3.44
C TYR A 87 1.10 7.94 4.48
N PHE A 88 0.42 6.79 4.43
CA PHE A 88 -0.56 6.42 5.44
C PHE A 88 0.04 6.33 6.84
N VAL A 89 1.25 5.79 7.03
CA VAL A 89 1.89 5.70 8.35
C VAL A 89 2.35 7.07 8.84
N SER A 90 3.07 7.80 8.01
CA SER A 90 3.67 9.10 8.33
C SER A 90 3.52 10.05 7.13
N PRO A 91 2.43 10.86 7.09
CA PRO A 91 2.13 11.74 5.95
C PRO A 91 3.23 12.78 5.67
N ILE A 92 3.96 13.19 6.72
CA ILE A 92 4.95 14.27 6.70
C ILE A 92 6.26 13.83 6.01
N ASP A 93 6.54 12.53 5.93
CA ASP A 93 7.87 12.01 5.58
C ASP A 93 8.18 11.95 4.05
N LEU A 94 7.20 12.21 3.18
CA LEU A 94 7.34 12.04 1.73
C LEU A 94 7.15 13.33 0.92
N ILE A 95 6.73 14.41 1.57
CA ILE A 95 6.42 15.70 0.96
C ILE A 95 7.30 16.75 1.64
N PRO A 96 8.25 17.39 0.94
CA PRO A 96 8.98 18.53 1.48
C PRO A 96 8.00 19.62 1.90
N ASP A 97 8.13 20.10 3.13
CA ASP A 97 7.47 21.23 3.83
C ASP A 97 6.58 22.23 3.05
N PHE A 98 5.46 21.80 2.42
CA PHE A 98 4.61 22.72 1.64
C PHE A 98 3.08 22.61 1.80
N LEU A 99 2.53 21.83 2.75
CA LEU A 99 1.07 21.75 2.94
C LEU A 99 0.66 21.92 4.42
N PRO A 100 0.20 23.11 4.86
CA PRO A 100 -0.22 23.35 6.23
C PRO A 100 -1.61 22.77 6.59
N PHE A 101 -2.32 22.12 5.65
CA PHE A 101 -3.68 21.63 5.87
C PHE A 101 -3.96 20.37 5.03
N VAL A 102 -3.85 19.18 5.62
CA VAL A 102 -4.44 17.95 5.05
C VAL A 102 -5.17 17.21 6.17
N GLY A 103 -6.50 17.15 6.04
CA GLY A 103 -7.39 16.43 6.95
C GLY A 103 -7.42 14.92 6.66
N VAL A 104 -7.78 14.14 7.67
CA VAL A 104 -7.85 12.65 7.69
C VAL A 104 -8.62 12.02 6.51
N THR A 105 -9.49 12.79 5.85
CA THR A 105 -10.32 12.34 4.73
C THR A 105 -9.54 12.03 3.45
N ASP A 106 -8.43 12.73 3.18
CA ASP A 106 -7.69 12.57 1.91
C ASP A 106 -6.92 11.24 1.84
N ASP A 107 -6.43 10.75 2.99
CA ASP A 107 -5.67 9.50 3.09
C ASP A 107 -6.54 8.26 2.77
N VAL A 108 -7.81 8.29 3.17
CA VAL A 108 -8.78 7.21 2.92
C VAL A 108 -9.08 7.10 1.43
N ALA A 109 -9.35 8.23 0.80
CA ALA A 109 -9.63 8.30 -0.63
C ALA A 109 -8.44 7.81 -1.46
N LEU A 110 -7.21 8.18 -1.06
CA LEU A 110 -5.99 7.78 -1.76
C LEU A 110 -5.78 6.26 -1.76
N VAL A 111 -5.98 5.58 -0.61
CA VAL A 111 -5.82 4.12 -0.52
C VAL A 111 -6.87 3.39 -1.36
N VAL A 112 -8.15 3.79 -1.25
CA VAL A 112 -9.24 3.19 -2.02
C VAL A 112 -9.02 3.40 -3.52
N TRP A 113 -8.61 4.60 -3.91
CA TRP A 113 -8.25 4.92 -5.30
C TRP A 113 -7.09 4.06 -5.80
N LEU A 114 -6.05 3.85 -4.98
CA LEU A 114 -4.92 3.02 -5.37
C LEU A 114 -5.35 1.58 -5.62
N VAL A 115 -6.16 0.99 -4.73
CA VAL A 115 -6.66 -0.39 -4.90
C VAL A 115 -7.50 -0.52 -6.17
N LYS A 116 -8.34 0.48 -6.47
CA LYS A 116 -9.11 0.52 -7.73
C LYS A 116 -8.19 0.63 -8.95
N THR A 117 -7.16 1.47 -8.87
CA THR A 117 -6.17 1.66 -9.94
C THR A 117 -5.35 0.39 -10.19
N LEU A 118 -5.02 -0.36 -9.14
CA LEU A 118 -4.30 -1.63 -9.21
C LEU A 118 -5.24 -2.84 -9.31
N GLY A 119 -6.48 -2.64 -9.77
CA GLY A 119 -7.54 -3.66 -9.73
C GLY A 119 -7.13 -5.01 -10.32
N ASP A 120 -6.40 -5.01 -11.45
CA ASP A 120 -5.89 -6.26 -12.05
C ASP A 120 -4.84 -6.95 -11.19
N ASP A 121 -3.91 -6.21 -10.59
CA ASP A 121 -2.87 -6.78 -9.73
C ASP A 121 -3.46 -7.29 -8.42
N VAL A 122 -4.42 -6.56 -7.85
CA VAL A 122 -5.18 -6.96 -6.66
C VAL A 122 -5.99 -8.22 -6.93
N ARG A 123 -6.66 -8.30 -8.09
CA ARG A 123 -7.42 -9.48 -8.51
C ARG A 123 -6.50 -10.69 -8.68
N LYS A 124 -5.40 -10.55 -9.44
CA LYS A 124 -4.41 -11.63 -9.64
C LYS A 124 -3.82 -12.11 -8.31
N PHE A 125 -3.51 -11.18 -7.40
CA PHE A 125 -3.05 -11.52 -6.06
C PHE A 125 -4.12 -12.29 -5.28
N GLY A 126 -5.37 -11.82 -5.28
CA GLY A 126 -6.48 -12.49 -4.60
C GLY A 126 -6.77 -13.90 -5.14
N GLU A 127 -6.68 -14.09 -6.46
CA GLU A 127 -6.78 -15.42 -7.09
C GLU A 127 -5.64 -16.35 -6.65
N TRP A 128 -4.40 -15.83 -6.61
CA TRP A 128 -3.25 -16.58 -6.09
C TRP A 128 -3.40 -16.93 -4.61
N GLU A 129 -3.85 -15.99 -3.78
CA GLU A 129 -4.05 -16.19 -2.34
C GLU A 129 -5.12 -17.27 -2.08
N LYS A 130 -6.20 -17.28 -2.87
CA LYS A 130 -7.23 -18.33 -2.81
C LYS A 130 -6.67 -19.69 -3.20
N ARG A 131 -5.85 -19.77 -4.26
CA ARG A 131 -5.19 -21.02 -4.67
C ARG A 131 -4.22 -21.53 -3.60
N GLY A 132 -3.40 -20.66 -3.01
CA GLY A 132 -2.49 -21.03 -1.93
C GLY A 132 -3.22 -21.53 -0.68
N LYS A 133 -4.36 -20.92 -0.33
CA LYS A 133 -5.21 -21.38 0.77
C LYS A 133 -5.98 -22.67 0.44
N SER A 134 -6.38 -22.88 -0.81
CA SER A 134 -7.06 -24.11 -1.23
C SER A 134 -6.13 -25.31 -1.42
N ILE A 135 -4.82 -25.08 -1.56
CA ILE A 135 -3.79 -26.15 -1.65
C ILE A 135 -3.23 -26.53 -0.25
N ASN A 136 -3.85 -26.03 0.83
CA ASN A 136 -3.76 -26.65 2.16
C ASN A 136 -5.00 -27.54 2.36
N ILE A 137 -5.10 -28.62 1.58
CA ILE A 137 -5.90 -29.78 1.99
C ILE A 137 -4.99 -30.59 2.91
N GLY A 138 -5.10 -30.31 4.20
CA GLY A 138 -4.79 -31.30 5.23
C GLY A 138 -5.74 -32.48 5.14
#